data_AF-A0A7L2R8N1-F1
#
_entry.id   AF-A0A7L2R8N1-F1
#
_cell.length_a   1.000
_cell.length_b   1.000
_cell.length_c   1.000
_cell.angle_alpha   90.00
_cell.angle_beta   90.00
_cell.angle_gamma   90.00
#
_symmetry.space_group_name_H-M   'P 1'
#
loop_
_entity.id
_entity.type
_entity.pdbx_description
1 polymer ?
#
loop_
_entity_poly.entity_id
_entity_poly.type
_entity_poly.pdbx_seq_one_letter_code
_entity_poly.pdbx_strand_id
1 'polypeptide(L)'
;LSGGTLLGVGIWVKVDGESFLNIFGALSTSILSVVNVGYLFIVIGAILLVIGFLGCYGAQKESKCLLMMFFSVVLIIFIAEVAAAVVALVFTGLAETLLTGLVTPLLKEKYGVDATFTEIWNVTMTEV
;
A
#
# COMPACT_ATOMS: atom_id res chain seq x y z
N LEU A 1 -8.04 -4.17 -16.32
CA LEU A 1 -9.07 -3.36 -15.61
C LEU A 1 -8.62 -2.97 -14.20
N SER A 2 -8.16 -3.91 -13.36
CA SER A 2 -7.72 -3.66 -11.98
C SER A 2 -6.59 -2.61 -11.83
N GLY A 3 -5.63 -2.55 -12.76
CA GLY A 3 -4.61 -1.49 -12.77
C GLY A 3 -5.18 -0.09 -13.03
N GLY A 4 -6.24 0.00 -13.85
CA GLY A 4 -6.92 1.27 -14.15
C GLY A 4 -7.72 1.80 -12.97
N THR A 5 -8.36 0.92 -12.18
CA THR A 5 -9.06 1.32 -10.96
C THR A 5 -8.07 1.82 -9.90
N LEU A 6 -6.92 1.14 -9.75
CA LEU A 6 -5.84 1.57 -8.84
C LEU A 6 -5.24 2.93 -9.22
N LEU A 7 -5.02 3.17 -10.52
CA LEU A 7 -4.61 4.49 -11.01
C LEU A 7 -5.65 5.57 -10.74
N GLY A 8 -6.93 5.27 -10.97
CA GLY A 8 -8.03 6.17 -10.66
C GLY A 8 -8.08 6.57 -9.19
N VAL A 9 -7.91 5.59 -8.29
CA VAL A 9 -7.82 5.84 -6.84
C VAL A 9 -6.59 6.67 -6.48
N GLY A 10 -5.42 6.38 -7.07
CA GLY A 10 -4.21 7.18 -6.85
C GLY A 10 -4.34 8.63 -7.29
N ILE A 11 -5.03 8.89 -8.41
CA ILE A 11 -5.33 10.24 -8.90
C ILE A 11 -6.35 10.93 -8.00
N TRP A 12 -7.40 10.22 -7.55
CA TRP A 12 -8.39 10.75 -6.60
C TRP A 12 -7.72 11.20 -5.30
N VAL A 13 -6.85 10.37 -4.72
CA VAL A 13 -6.09 10.70 -3.49
C VAL A 13 -5.18 11.93 -3.69
N LYS A 14 -4.65 12.13 -4.90
CA LYS A 14 -3.83 13.29 -5.23
C LYS A 14 -4.65 14.58 -5.39
N VAL A 15 -5.89 14.47 -5.89
CA VAL A 15 -6.78 15.62 -6.14
C VAL A 15 -7.54 16.02 -4.88
N ASP A 16 -8.10 15.06 -4.14
CA ASP A 16 -8.81 15.25 -2.87
C ASP A 16 -7.94 14.82 -1.68
N GLY A 17 -6.72 15.35 -1.63
CA GLY A 17 -5.77 15.07 -0.56
C GLY A 17 -6.32 15.42 0.83
N GLU A 18 -7.14 16.46 0.95
CA GLU A 18 -7.71 16.91 2.24
C GLU A 18 -8.70 15.90 2.83
N SER A 19 -9.58 15.30 2.02
CA SER A 19 -10.49 14.24 2.46
C SER A 19 -9.75 12.94 2.78
N PHE A 20 -8.69 12.62 2.04
CA PHE A 20 -7.84 11.47 2.34
C PHE A 20 -7.06 11.66 3.65
N LEU A 21 -6.49 12.85 3.87
CA LEU A 21 -5.80 13.19 5.11
C LEU A 21 -6.76 13.29 6.32
N ASN A 22 -8.05 13.55 6.14
CA ASN A 22 -9.00 13.52 7.26
C ASN A 22 -9.36 12.09 7.69
N ILE A 23 -9.36 11.14 6.75
CA ILE A 23 -9.67 9.72 7.00
C ILE A 23 -8.43 8.95 7.48
N PHE A 24 -7.25 9.23 6.91
CA PHE A 24 -5.99 8.55 7.24
C PHE A 24 -5.02 9.37 8.11
N GLY A 25 -5.26 10.67 8.32
CA GLY A 25 -4.36 11.59 9.02
C GLY A 25 -4.08 11.22 10.47
N ALA A 26 -5.07 10.63 11.13
CA ALA A 26 -4.96 10.03 12.46
C ALA A 26 -3.85 8.96 12.58
N LEU A 27 -3.53 8.28 11.46
CA LEU A 27 -2.54 7.19 11.40
C LEU A 27 -1.25 7.62 10.66
N SER A 28 -1.19 8.87 10.17
CA SER A 28 -0.25 9.31 9.12
C SER A 28 1.02 10.00 9.60
N THR A 29 1.16 10.35 10.89
CA THR A 29 2.27 11.19 11.36
C THR A 29 3.66 10.57 11.20
N SER A 30 3.75 9.24 11.04
CA SER A 30 5.05 8.55 11.00
C SER A 30 5.43 8.00 9.61
N ILE A 31 4.49 7.80 8.68
CA ILE A 31 4.74 7.17 7.36
C ILE A 31 4.62 8.17 6.21
N LEU A 32 3.83 9.25 6.38
CA LEU A 32 3.53 10.23 5.32
C LEU A 32 4.74 11.11 4.93
N SER A 33 5.75 11.23 5.80
CA SER A 33 6.93 12.07 5.56
C SER A 33 7.91 11.50 4.52
N VAL A 34 7.83 10.22 4.15
CA VAL A 34 8.87 9.58 3.33
C VAL A 34 8.51 9.51 1.84
N VAL A 35 7.24 9.30 1.45
CA VAL A 35 6.79 9.40 0.05
C VAL A 35 5.29 9.69 0.03
N ASN A 36 4.86 10.76 -0.66
CA ASN A 36 3.45 11.10 -0.86
C ASN A 36 2.68 9.87 -1.39
N VAL A 37 1.89 9.24 -0.52
CA VAL A 37 1.24 7.92 -0.70
C VAL A 37 0.50 7.82 -2.04
N GLY A 38 -0.10 8.91 -2.51
CA GLY A 38 -0.72 9.00 -3.84
C GLY A 38 0.23 8.66 -4.99
N TYR A 39 1.50 9.09 -4.94
CA TYR A 39 2.50 8.71 -5.95
C TYR A 39 2.82 7.22 -5.93
N LEU A 40 2.86 6.56 -4.76
CA LEU A 40 3.09 5.12 -4.69
C LEU A 40 1.94 4.35 -5.36
N PHE A 41 0.70 4.70 -5.04
CA PHE A 41 -0.47 4.08 -5.68
C PHE A 41 -0.49 4.32 -7.20
N ILE A 42 -0.10 5.51 -7.66
CA ILE A 42 0.02 5.81 -9.09
C ILE A 42 1.12 4.95 -9.75
N VAL A 43 2.30 4.86 -9.14
CA VAL A 43 3.42 4.09 -9.70
C VAL A 43 3.08 2.59 -9.75
N ILE A 44 2.54 2.04 -8.66
CA ILE A 44 2.14 0.62 -8.60
C ILE A 44 1.01 0.34 -9.59
N GLY A 45 0.00 1.20 -9.65
CA GLY A 45 -1.11 1.09 -10.59
C GLY A 45 -0.64 1.11 -12.06
N ALA A 46 0.31 1.99 -12.40
CA ALA A 46 0.87 2.07 -13.74
C ALA A 46 1.64 0.81 -14.13
N ILE A 47 2.48 0.28 -13.22
CA ILE A 47 3.23 -0.95 -13.44
C ILE A 47 2.27 -2.13 -13.68
N LEU A 48 1.23 -2.27 -12.85
CA LEU A 48 0.21 -3.32 -13.00
C LEU A 48 -0.57 -3.21 -14.31
N LEU A 49 -0.85 -1.99 -14.78
CA LEU A 49 -1.53 -1.76 -16.04
C LEU A 49 -0.64 -2.16 -17.23
N VAL A 50 0.64 -1.78 -17.20
CA VAL A 50 1.63 -2.15 -18.22
C VAL A 50 1.81 -3.67 -18.27
N ILE A 51 2.05 -4.32 -17.12
CA ILE A 51 2.20 -5.78 -17.05
C ILE A 51 0.94 -6.51 -17.56
N GLY A 52 -0.25 -6.03 -17.17
CA GLY A 52 -1.52 -6.59 -17.66
C GLY A 52 -1.72 -6.42 -19.17
N PHE A 53 -1.32 -5.26 -19.72
CA PHE A 53 -1.41 -5.01 -21.16
C PHE A 53 -0.44 -5.90 -21.94
N LEU A 54 0.81 -6.05 -21.48
CA LEU A 54 1.77 -7.00 -22.07
C LEU A 54 1.28 -8.46 -22.00
N GLY A 55 0.61 -8.85 -20.91
CA GLY A 55 0.00 -10.17 -20.78
C GLY A 55 -1.12 -10.43 -21.79
N CYS A 56 -2.07 -9.50 -21.91
CA CYS A 56 -3.17 -9.62 -22.88
C CYS A 56 -2.69 -9.59 -24.34
N TYR A 57 -1.75 -8.69 -24.67
CA TYR A 57 -1.16 -8.63 -26.01
C TYR A 57 -0.28 -9.84 -26.32
N GLY A 58 0.45 -10.36 -25.33
CA GLY A 58 1.25 -11.59 -25.48
C GLY A 58 0.39 -12.81 -25.80
N ALA A 59 -0.78 -12.92 -25.16
CA ALA A 59 -1.74 -13.99 -25.44
C ALA A 59 -2.38 -13.86 -26.83
N GLN A 60 -2.71 -12.63 -27.26
CA GLN A 60 -3.38 -12.41 -28.55
C GLN A 60 -2.44 -12.56 -29.76
N LYS A 61 -1.14 -12.32 -29.59
CA LYS A 61 -0.16 -12.32 -30.69
C LYS A 61 0.51 -13.68 -30.96
N GLU A 62 0.12 -14.75 -30.25
CA GLU A 62 0.75 -16.09 -30.26
C GLU A 62 2.30 -16.07 -30.19
N SER A 63 2.86 -14.97 -29.69
CA SER A 63 4.30 -14.73 -29.71
C SER A 63 4.89 -15.30 -28.43
N LYS A 64 5.51 -16.47 -28.56
CA LYS A 64 6.21 -17.16 -27.46
C LYS A 64 7.21 -16.27 -26.73
N CYS A 65 7.85 -15.32 -27.43
CA CYS A 65 8.84 -14.41 -26.84
C CYS A 65 8.21 -13.41 -25.85
N LEU A 66 7.06 -12.81 -26.19
CA LEU A 66 6.34 -11.89 -25.30
C LEU A 66 5.76 -12.60 -24.07
N LEU A 67 5.23 -13.80 -24.25
CA LEU A 67 4.71 -14.61 -23.15
C LEU A 67 5.84 -15.05 -22.18
N MET A 68 7.02 -15.39 -22.72
CA MET A 68 8.19 -15.78 -21.94
C MET A 68 8.71 -14.60 -21.11
N MET A 69 8.76 -13.40 -21.69
CA MET A 69 9.14 -12.17 -20.97
C MET A 69 8.16 -11.85 -19.83
N PHE A 70 6.85 -11.95 -20.09
CA PHE A 70 5.82 -11.77 -19.06
C PHE A 70 6.00 -12.76 -17.90
N PHE A 71 6.18 -14.05 -18.21
CA PHE A 71 6.40 -15.07 -17.20
C PHE A 71 7.66 -14.81 -16.37
N SER A 72 8.77 -14.42 -17.01
CA SER A 72 10.01 -14.07 -16.31
C SER A 72 9.83 -12.88 -15.37
N VAL A 73 9.13 -11.83 -15.79
CA VAL A 73 8.84 -10.66 -14.93
C VAL A 73 8.00 -11.06 -13.72
N VAL A 74 6.93 -11.83 -13.94
CA VAL A 74 6.06 -12.30 -12.84
C VAL A 74 6.84 -13.21 -11.88
N LEU A 75 7.70 -14.08 -12.39
CA LEU A 75 8.53 -14.95 -11.58
C LEU A 75 9.50 -14.15 -10.70
N ILE A 76 10.11 -13.09 -11.23
CA ILE A 76 10.98 -12.19 -10.45
C ILE A 76 10.18 -11.49 -9.35
N ILE A 77 8.97 -11.00 -9.65
CA ILE A 77 8.09 -10.38 -8.65
C ILE A 77 7.73 -11.37 -7.56
N PHE A 78 7.42 -12.61 -7.92
CA PHE A 78 7.09 -13.66 -6.95
C PHE A 78 8.26 -13.96 -6.00
N ILE A 79 9.49 -14.06 -6.52
CA ILE A 79 10.69 -14.24 -5.68
C ILE A 79 10.88 -13.03 -4.76
N ALA A 80 10.67 -11.81 -5.26
CA ALA A 80 10.75 -10.60 -4.45
C ALA A 80 9.69 -10.57 -3.35
N GLU A 81 8.45 -10.98 -3.63
CA GLU A 81 7.39 -11.08 -2.61
C GLU A 81 7.73 -12.12 -1.54
N VAL A 82 8.24 -13.29 -1.92
CA VAL A 82 8.65 -14.31 -0.95
C VAL A 82 9.80 -13.79 -0.08
N ALA A 83 10.79 -13.12 -0.67
CA ALA A 83 11.87 -12.52 0.09
C ALA A 83 11.35 -11.44 1.06
N ALA A 84 10.45 -10.57 0.61
CA ALA A 84 9.81 -9.56 1.45
C ALA A 84 8.99 -10.19 2.57
N ALA A 85 8.25 -11.26 2.31
CA ALA A 85 7.47 -11.98 3.32
C ALA A 85 8.37 -12.62 4.39
N VAL A 86 9.49 -13.24 3.99
CA VAL A 86 10.46 -13.81 4.92
C VAL A 86 11.07 -12.70 5.79
N VAL A 87 11.46 -11.57 5.20
CA VAL A 87 11.95 -10.40 5.93
C VAL A 87 10.87 -9.92 6.91
N ALA A 88 9.63 -9.72 6.46
CA ALA A 88 8.54 -9.28 7.32
C ALA A 88 8.34 -10.22 8.53
N LEU A 89 8.36 -11.54 8.31
CA LEU A 89 8.24 -12.53 9.38
C LEU A 89 9.41 -12.47 10.37
N VAL A 90 10.65 -12.33 9.88
CA VAL A 90 11.85 -12.25 10.73
C VAL A 90 11.85 -10.96 11.57
N PHE A 91 11.39 -9.84 11.02
CA PHE A 91 11.38 -8.54 11.69
C PHE A 91 10.10 -8.25 12.49
N THR A 92 9.17 -9.20 12.61
CA THR A 92 7.93 -9.05 13.42
C THR A 92 8.21 -8.57 14.84
N GLY A 93 9.17 -9.18 15.54
CA GLY A 93 9.52 -8.76 16.91
C GLY A 93 10.10 -7.33 16.99
N LEU A 94 10.80 -6.88 15.94
CA LEU A 94 11.24 -5.48 15.85
C LEU A 94 10.06 -4.56 15.53
N ALA A 95 9.14 -4.98 14.66
CA ALA A 95 7.93 -4.22 14.37
C ALA A 95 7.07 -4.03 15.64
N GLU A 96 6.88 -5.06 16.46
CA GLU A 96 6.11 -4.97 17.71
C GLU A 96 6.72 -3.98 18.71
N THR A 97 8.05 -3.99 18.87
CA THR A 97 8.74 -3.08 19.80
C THR A 97 8.67 -1.62 19.32
N LEU A 98 8.80 -1.39 18.01
CA LEU A 98 8.71 -0.08 17.39
C LEU A 98 7.27 0.45 17.42
N LEU A 99 6.31 -0.41 17.11
CA LEU A 99 4.89 -0.09 17.14
C LEU A 99 4.45 0.23 18.57
N THR A 100 4.82 -0.59 19.57
CA THR A 100 4.53 -0.29 20.97
C THR A 100 5.21 1.00 21.42
N GLY A 101 6.46 1.25 20.99
CA GLY A 101 7.20 2.47 21.30
C GLY A 101 6.63 3.74 20.70
N LEU A 102 5.95 3.67 19.54
CA LEU A 102 5.33 4.81 18.85
C LEU A 102 3.85 4.98 19.19
N VAL A 103 3.08 3.89 19.22
CA VAL A 103 1.63 3.92 19.40
C VAL A 103 1.26 4.25 20.85
N THR A 104 1.99 3.72 21.83
CA THR A 104 1.72 4.00 23.25
C THR A 104 1.80 5.50 23.60
N PRO A 105 2.86 6.25 23.21
CA PRO A 105 2.91 7.69 23.46
C PRO A 105 1.88 8.47 22.62
N LEU A 106 1.64 8.09 21.35
CA LEU A 106 0.65 8.77 20.51
C LEU A 106 -0.78 8.63 21.05
N LEU A 107 -1.15 7.43 21.53
CA LEU A 107 -2.44 7.23 22.19
C LEU A 107 -2.58 8.11 23.42
N LYS A 108 -1.53 8.19 24.23
CA LYS A 108 -1.58 8.98 25.47
C LYS A 108 -1.74 10.49 25.21
N GLU A 109 -1.24 10.97 24.07
CA GLU A 109 -1.34 12.39 23.67
C GLU A 109 -2.63 12.73 22.92
N LYS A 110 -3.13 11.82 22.07
CA LYS A 110 -4.20 12.12 21.09
C LYS A 110 -5.56 11.51 21.43
N TYR A 111 -5.61 10.47 22.26
CA TYR A 111 -6.85 9.81 22.64
C TYR A 111 -7.68 10.69 23.58
N GLY A 112 -8.91 11.03 23.16
CA GLY A 112 -9.82 11.92 23.89
C GLY A 112 -9.70 13.42 23.56
N VAL A 113 -8.65 13.84 22.83
CA VAL A 113 -8.50 15.22 22.33
C VAL A 113 -9.03 15.35 20.91
N ASP A 114 -8.62 14.43 20.04
CA ASP A 114 -9.10 14.35 18.66
C ASP A 114 -10.25 13.34 18.57
N ALA A 115 -11.47 13.83 18.30
CA ALA A 115 -12.68 13.01 18.19
C ALA A 115 -12.54 11.95 17.08
N THR A 116 -11.98 12.33 15.94
CA THR A 116 -11.75 11.43 14.78
C THR A 116 -10.75 10.32 15.11
N PHE A 117 -9.63 10.64 15.78
CA PHE A 117 -8.64 9.62 16.18
C PHE A 117 -9.22 8.64 17.21
N THR A 118 -9.99 9.17 18.16
CA THR A 118 -10.65 8.38 19.21
C THR A 118 -11.68 7.43 18.61
N GLU A 119 -12.46 7.88 17.63
CA GLU A 119 -13.46 7.04 16.93
C GLU A 119 -12.80 5.92 16.12
N ILE A 120 -11.77 6.23 15.32
CA ILE A 120 -11.04 5.24 14.52
C ILE A 120 -10.38 4.18 15.42
N TRP A 121 -9.78 4.60 16.54
CA TRP A 121 -9.17 3.68 17.50
C TRP A 121 -10.22 2.76 18.14
N ASN A 122 -11.35 3.33 18.54
CA ASN A 122 -12.42 2.56 19.18
C ASN A 122 -13.06 1.54 18.23
N VAL A 123 -13.24 1.89 16.95
CA VAL A 123 -13.72 0.95 15.92
C VAL A 123 -12.72 -0.20 15.75
N THR A 124 -11.43 0.11 15.62
CA THR A 124 -10.38 -0.92 15.43
C THR A 124 -10.29 -1.87 16.63
N MET A 125 -10.38 -1.36 17.86
CA MET A 125 -10.31 -2.18 19.07
C MET A 125 -11.57 -3.03 19.32
N THR A 126 -12.68 -2.70 18.67
CA THR A 126 -13.95 -3.45 18.82
C THR A 126 -14.10 -4.53 17.74
N GLU A 127 -13.48 -4.35 16.57
CA GLU A 127 -13.48 -5.34 15.48
C GLU A 127 -12.44 -6.46 15.64
N VAL A 128 -11.35 -6.23 16.38
CA VAL A 128 -10.28 -7.20 16.64
C VAL A 128 -10.51 -7.88 17.99
#